data_AF-A0ABD1LJR9-F1
#
_entry.id   AF-A0ABD1LJR9-F1
#
_cell.length_a   1.000
_cell.length_b   1.000
_cell.length_c   1.000
_cell.angle_alpha   90.00
_cell.angle_beta   90.00
_cell.angle_gamma   90.00
#
_symmetry.space_group_name_H-M   'P 1'
#
loop_
_entity.id
_entity.type
_entity.pdbx_description
1 polymer ?
#
loop_
_entity_poly.entity_id
_entity_poly.type
_entity_poly.pdbx_seq_one_letter_code
_entity_poly.pdbx_strand_id
1 'polypeptide(L)'
;MKNLAETQQSDMCSYSSTNVFDTGKYTTDLERIESESHAQNIPPPKSLLIATPLEAGEFPVMLFLHGYLLWNSFYSQLIQHIASHGFIVIAPQLYTVAGPDTCGEIHSAAAITNWLPEGLCKFLPPKVRPNLSKLALGGHSRGGKTAFALALRKLNITTSIKFSALIGVDPVDGMDKGKQTPPPVLTYVPHSFDLDMAVMVIGSGLGEVKRNPLFPPCAPKGVNHEDFFSECKKPAWCFVAKDYGHLDMLDDDTKGIRGKATYCLCKNGESRKPMRMFVGGVIVAFLKAYLCDDNGDLLAIRDRHVSLPVEVKFDSVM
;
A
#
# COMPACT_ATOMS: atom_id res chain seq x y z
N MET A 1 24.99 -57.98 -9.33
CA MET A 1 24.28 -56.88 -10.02
C MET A 1 23.10 -56.48 -9.14
N LYS A 2 23.24 -55.37 -8.42
CA LYS A 2 22.18 -54.77 -7.59
C LYS A 2 21.46 -53.74 -8.45
N ASN A 3 20.15 -53.87 -8.61
CA ASN A 3 19.30 -52.76 -9.04
C ASN A 3 18.29 -52.50 -7.92
N LEU A 4 18.56 -51.43 -7.17
CA LEU A 4 17.61 -50.77 -6.29
C LEU A 4 16.81 -49.80 -7.17
N ALA A 5 15.50 -50.01 -7.27
CA ALA A 5 14.57 -49.00 -7.74
C ALA A 5 13.96 -48.34 -6.50
N GLU A 6 14.46 -47.15 -6.17
CA GLU A 6 13.84 -46.26 -5.19
C GLU A 6 12.71 -45.50 -5.89
N THR A 7 11.47 -45.78 -5.49
CA THR A 7 10.31 -44.95 -5.83
C THR A 7 10.27 -43.79 -4.83
N GLN A 8 10.81 -42.63 -5.21
CA GLN A 8 10.58 -41.38 -4.48
C GLN A 8 9.15 -40.94 -4.72
N GLN A 9 8.28 -41.20 -3.75
CA GLN A 9 6.97 -40.59 -3.65
C GLN A 9 7.16 -39.21 -3.04
N SER A 10 7.14 -38.18 -3.88
CA SER A 10 7.16 -36.79 -3.43
C SER A 10 5.82 -36.48 -2.77
N ASP A 11 5.83 -36.25 -1.46
CA ASP A 11 4.71 -35.65 -0.73
C ASP A 11 4.47 -34.24 -1.25
N MET A 12 3.59 -34.11 -2.26
CA MET A 12 2.96 -32.85 -2.59
C MET A 12 1.96 -32.53 -1.47
N CYS A 13 2.43 -31.80 -0.45
CA CYS A 13 1.53 -31.00 0.39
C CYS A 13 0.82 -30.00 -0.52
N SER A 14 -0.40 -30.33 -0.95
CA SER A 14 -1.30 -29.40 -1.61
C SER A 14 -1.76 -28.36 -0.58
N TYR A 15 -0.92 -27.37 -0.32
CA TYR A 15 -1.39 -26.15 0.30
C TYR A 15 -2.40 -25.55 -0.67
N SER A 16 -3.68 -25.61 -0.32
CA SER A 16 -4.72 -24.80 -0.95
C SER A 16 -4.25 -23.35 -0.88
N SER A 17 -3.73 -22.82 -1.99
CA SER A 17 -3.35 -21.42 -2.11
C SER A 17 -4.64 -20.60 -1.94
N THR A 18 -4.80 -19.96 -0.79
CA THR A 18 -5.91 -19.03 -0.56
C THR A 18 -5.81 -17.92 -1.60
N ASN A 19 -6.91 -17.69 -2.33
CA ASN A 19 -7.03 -16.60 -3.29
C ASN A 19 -6.62 -15.27 -2.64
N VAL A 20 -5.76 -14.48 -3.30
CA VAL A 20 -5.25 -13.21 -2.75
C VAL A 20 -6.33 -12.18 -2.46
N PHE A 21 -7.51 -12.30 -3.07
CA PHE A 21 -8.65 -11.40 -2.83
C PHE A 21 -9.46 -11.77 -1.60
N ASP A 22 -9.30 -12.98 -1.07
CA ASP A 22 -9.94 -13.45 0.16
C ASP A 22 -9.00 -13.28 1.36
N THR A 23 -9.53 -13.42 2.58
CA THR A 23 -8.70 -13.45 3.79
C THR A 23 -7.68 -14.58 3.70
N GLY A 24 -6.41 -14.27 3.96
CA GLY A 24 -5.32 -15.23 3.91
C GLY A 24 -5.33 -16.19 5.10
N LYS A 25 -4.35 -17.10 5.10
CA LYS A 25 -4.27 -18.21 6.07
C LYS A 25 -3.87 -17.82 7.49
N TYR A 26 -3.32 -16.62 7.70
CA TYR A 26 -2.83 -16.18 9.00
C TYR A 26 -3.92 -15.46 9.79
N THR A 27 -4.03 -15.80 11.07
CA THR A 27 -4.83 -15.01 12.01
C THR A 27 -4.11 -13.69 12.25
N THR A 28 -4.84 -12.59 12.28
CA THR A 28 -4.24 -11.26 12.45
C THR A 28 -4.66 -10.58 13.73
N ASP A 29 -3.75 -9.81 14.31
CA ASP A 29 -4.04 -8.83 15.34
C ASP A 29 -3.79 -7.41 14.83
N LEU A 30 -4.44 -6.43 15.46
CA LEU A 30 -4.37 -5.02 15.11
C LEU A 30 -4.09 -4.19 16.37
N GLU A 31 -2.86 -3.71 16.49
CA GLU A 31 -2.40 -2.98 17.67
C GLU A 31 -2.22 -1.49 17.38
N ARG A 32 -2.67 -0.64 18.30
CA ARG A 32 -2.39 0.81 18.28
C ARG A 32 -1.27 1.13 19.26
N ILE A 33 -0.21 1.75 18.75
CA ILE A 33 0.94 2.16 19.54
C ILE A 33 0.99 3.68 19.55
N GLU A 34 1.06 4.28 20.73
CA GLU A 34 1.22 5.73 20.86
C GLU A 34 2.69 6.12 20.84
N SER A 35 3.00 7.32 20.31
CA SER A 35 4.38 7.84 20.32
C SER A 35 4.92 8.18 21.71
N GLU A 36 4.08 8.17 22.75
CA GLU A 36 4.42 8.67 24.09
C GLU A 36 4.38 7.60 25.21
N SER A 37 4.04 6.33 24.92
CA SER A 37 3.79 5.36 26.00
C SER A 37 5.01 4.58 26.48
N HIS A 38 5.49 5.01 27.67
CA HIS A 38 6.13 4.30 28.79
C HIS A 38 7.55 3.69 28.67
N ALA A 39 8.48 4.39 29.35
CA ALA A 39 9.58 3.97 30.25
C ALA A 39 10.55 2.81 29.94
N GLN A 40 10.34 1.96 28.92
CA GLN A 40 11.28 0.86 28.61
C GLN A 40 11.51 0.61 27.10
N ASN A 41 10.76 1.27 26.22
CA ASN A 41 10.84 1.08 24.76
C ASN A 41 11.36 2.34 24.04
N ILE A 42 11.97 2.16 22.88
CA ILE A 42 12.33 3.29 21.98
C ILE A 42 11.02 3.67 21.30
N PRO A 43 10.40 4.81 21.64
CA PRO A 43 9.07 5.15 21.14
C PRO A 43 9.11 5.40 19.62
N PRO A 44 8.04 5.06 18.88
CA PRO A 44 7.98 5.38 17.47
C PRO A 44 7.86 6.90 17.26
N PRO A 45 8.41 7.46 16.15
CA PRO A 45 8.33 8.89 15.86
C PRO A 45 6.90 9.44 15.69
N LYS A 46 5.92 8.56 15.46
CA LYS A 46 4.49 8.84 15.33
C LYS A 46 3.71 7.66 15.91
N SER A 47 2.48 7.90 16.37
CA SER A 47 1.56 6.81 16.70
C SER A 47 1.37 5.89 15.49
N LEU A 48 1.37 4.59 15.72
CA LEU A 48 1.28 3.55 14.70
C LEU A 48 0.01 2.75 14.89
N LEU A 49 -0.53 2.26 13.78
CA LEU A 49 -1.46 1.15 13.75
C LEU A 49 -0.75 -0.01 13.05
N ILE A 50 -0.57 -1.13 13.74
CA ILE A 50 0.17 -2.28 13.20
C ILE A 50 -0.76 -3.47 13.07
N ALA A 51 -0.88 -4.00 11.86
CA ALA A 51 -1.50 -5.30 11.61
C ALA A 51 -0.41 -6.37 11.50
N THR A 52 -0.54 -7.46 12.25
CA THR A 52 0.47 -8.53 12.32
C THR A 52 -0.16 -9.91 12.23
N PRO A 53 0.51 -10.91 11.61
CA PRO A 53 0.19 -12.32 11.82
C PRO A 53 0.40 -12.70 13.29
N LEU A 54 -0.39 -13.64 13.81
CA LEU A 54 -0.22 -14.17 15.17
C LEU A 54 0.64 -15.42 15.22
N GLU A 55 0.68 -16.18 14.12
CA GLU A 55 1.46 -17.40 14.00
C GLU A 55 2.96 -17.10 13.94
N ALA A 56 3.76 -18.05 14.43
CA ALA A 56 5.20 -17.91 14.47
C ALA A 56 5.79 -17.82 13.06
N GLY A 57 6.72 -16.90 12.85
CA GLY A 57 7.36 -16.74 11.56
C GLY A 57 8.18 -15.46 11.43
N GLU A 58 8.94 -15.42 10.35
CA GLU A 58 9.59 -14.19 9.87
C GLU A 58 8.79 -13.67 8.67
N PHE A 59 8.41 -12.39 8.71
CA PHE A 59 7.48 -11.81 7.74
C PHE A 59 8.04 -10.54 7.11
N PRO A 60 7.88 -10.34 5.79
CA PRO A 60 8.16 -9.06 5.14
C PRO A 60 7.32 -7.93 5.76
N VAL A 61 7.81 -6.70 5.62
CA VAL A 61 7.19 -5.52 6.25
C VAL A 61 6.71 -4.54 5.18
N MET A 62 5.56 -3.91 5.41
CA MET A 62 5.03 -2.84 4.57
C MET A 62 4.71 -1.61 5.41
N LEU A 63 5.27 -0.46 5.04
CA LEU A 63 4.87 0.84 5.58
C LEU A 63 3.78 1.44 4.68
N PHE A 64 2.57 1.65 5.21
CA PHE A 64 1.42 2.15 4.45
C PHE A 64 0.95 3.52 4.93
N LEU A 65 1.04 4.53 4.06
CA LEU A 65 0.80 5.93 4.37
C LEU A 65 -0.63 6.36 4.00
N HIS A 66 -1.35 6.96 4.95
CA HIS A 66 -2.75 7.39 4.75
C HIS A 66 -2.89 8.61 3.82
N GLY A 67 -4.09 8.78 3.25
CA GLY A 67 -4.45 9.94 2.43
C GLY A 67 -4.71 11.23 3.22
N TYR A 68 -4.98 12.32 2.49
CA TYR A 68 -5.13 13.67 3.07
C TYR A 68 -6.27 13.77 4.09
N LEU A 69 -5.93 14.21 5.31
CA LEU A 69 -6.86 14.37 6.45
C LEU A 69 -7.57 13.08 6.90
N LEU A 70 -7.09 11.91 6.46
CA LEU A 70 -7.61 10.61 6.88
C LEU A 70 -6.89 10.09 8.13
N TRP A 71 -7.57 9.22 8.87
CA TRP A 71 -6.95 8.45 9.96
C TRP A 71 -6.35 7.17 9.39
N ASN A 72 -5.22 6.72 9.95
CA ASN A 72 -4.64 5.42 9.64
C ASN A 72 -5.64 4.28 9.91
N SER A 73 -6.50 4.44 10.93
CA SER A 73 -7.56 3.50 11.30
C SER A 73 -8.67 3.37 10.28
N PHE A 74 -8.76 4.23 9.25
CA PHE A 74 -9.72 4.06 8.16
C PHE A 74 -9.28 3.02 7.12
N TYR A 75 -8.09 2.44 7.30
CA TYR A 75 -7.54 1.39 6.46
C TYR A 75 -7.43 0.05 7.20
N SER A 76 -8.07 -0.09 8.36
CA SER A 76 -7.84 -1.23 9.26
C SER A 76 -8.15 -2.57 8.57
N GLN A 77 -9.24 -2.64 7.82
CA GLN A 77 -9.64 -3.84 7.08
C GLN A 77 -8.67 -4.15 5.93
N LEU A 78 -8.13 -3.12 5.27
CA LEU A 78 -7.13 -3.30 4.20
C LEU A 78 -5.81 -3.83 4.74
N ILE A 79 -5.28 -3.23 5.82
CA ILE A 79 -3.99 -3.65 6.37
C ILE A 79 -4.08 -5.02 7.06
N GLN A 80 -5.22 -5.35 7.67
CA GLN A 80 -5.48 -6.71 8.18
C GLN A 80 -5.60 -7.73 7.05
N HIS A 81 -6.23 -7.38 5.92
CA HIS A 81 -6.24 -8.24 4.74
C HIS A 81 -4.82 -8.59 4.32
N ILE A 82 -3.96 -7.60 4.13
CA ILE A 82 -2.56 -7.81 3.75
C ILE A 82 -1.84 -8.65 4.82
N ALA A 83 -2.04 -8.36 6.11
CA ALA A 83 -1.41 -9.11 7.19
C ALA A 83 -1.82 -10.59 7.23
N SER A 84 -3.08 -10.91 6.89
CA SER A 84 -3.58 -12.29 6.84
C SER A 84 -2.90 -13.14 5.76
N HIS A 85 -2.18 -12.52 4.82
CA HIS A 85 -1.35 -13.18 3.81
C HIS A 85 0.12 -13.32 4.20
N GLY A 86 0.49 -12.99 5.44
CA GLY A 86 1.85 -13.18 5.97
C GLY A 86 2.74 -11.95 5.78
N PHE A 87 2.22 -10.78 6.10
CA PHE A 87 2.96 -9.52 6.08
C PHE A 87 2.76 -8.75 7.38
N ILE A 88 3.76 -8.01 7.84
CA ILE A 88 3.58 -7.02 8.91
C ILE A 88 3.29 -5.68 8.24
N VAL A 89 2.15 -5.07 8.56
CA VAL A 89 1.77 -3.78 7.96
C VAL A 89 1.74 -2.70 9.03
N ILE A 90 2.52 -1.65 8.81
CA ILE A 90 2.66 -0.51 9.71
C ILE A 90 2.00 0.69 9.05
N ALA A 91 0.96 1.23 9.67
CA ALA A 91 0.25 2.41 9.21
C ALA A 91 0.42 3.56 10.22
N PRO A 92 1.40 4.46 10.01
CA PRO A 92 1.61 5.59 10.91
C PRO A 92 0.50 6.64 10.78
N GLN A 93 0.17 7.32 11.88
CA GLN A 93 -0.61 8.55 11.84
C GLN A 93 0.35 9.73 11.64
N LEU A 94 0.55 10.15 10.39
CA LEU A 94 1.56 11.15 10.03
C LEU A 94 1.24 12.54 10.60
N TYR A 95 -0.04 12.88 10.65
CA TYR A 95 -0.56 14.13 11.18
C TYR A 95 -2.02 14.00 11.61
N THR A 96 -2.48 14.91 12.47
CA THR A 96 -3.91 15.09 12.78
C THR A 96 -4.50 16.22 11.95
N VAL A 97 -3.73 17.27 11.64
CA VAL A 97 -4.13 18.38 10.78
C VAL A 97 -2.97 18.66 9.83
N ALA A 98 -3.25 18.95 8.56
CA ALA A 98 -2.23 19.22 7.56
C ALA A 98 -2.64 20.39 6.67
N GLY A 99 -1.64 21.17 6.25
CA GLY A 99 -1.72 22.09 5.11
C GLY A 99 -1.35 21.37 3.81
N PRO A 100 -1.20 22.08 2.67
CA PRO A 100 -0.93 21.45 1.37
C PRO A 100 0.47 20.83 1.24
N ASP A 101 1.47 21.36 1.95
CA ASP A 101 2.86 20.88 1.93
C ASP A 101 3.01 19.49 2.57
N THR A 102 3.70 18.57 1.90
CA THR A 102 3.91 17.18 2.37
C THR A 102 5.30 16.90 2.93
N CYS A 103 6.15 17.91 3.15
CA CYS A 103 7.51 17.73 3.63
C CYS A 103 7.55 17.08 5.02
N GLY A 104 6.65 17.50 5.92
CA GLY A 104 6.54 16.94 7.27
C GLY A 104 6.24 15.44 7.27
N GLU A 105 5.41 14.98 6.34
CA GLU A 105 5.13 13.56 6.16
C GLU A 105 6.30 12.77 5.61
N ILE A 106 7.02 13.32 4.63
CA ILE A 106 8.21 12.68 4.07
C ILE A 106 9.26 12.49 5.17
N HIS A 107 9.51 13.54 5.98
CA HIS A 107 10.39 13.46 7.14
C HIS A 107 9.91 12.43 8.17
N SER A 108 8.61 12.40 8.45
CA SER A 108 8.03 11.45 9.42
C SER A 108 8.17 10.01 8.92
N ALA A 109 7.85 9.73 7.66
CA ALA A 109 7.98 8.41 7.06
C ALA A 109 9.45 7.92 7.03
N ALA A 110 10.40 8.82 6.73
CA ALA A 110 11.82 8.52 6.82
C ALA A 110 12.27 8.21 8.25
N ALA A 111 11.83 9.01 9.23
CA ALA A 111 12.14 8.80 10.64
C ALA A 111 11.59 7.46 11.15
N ILE A 112 10.35 7.11 10.79
CA ILE A 112 9.76 5.81 11.13
C ILE A 112 10.55 4.67 10.51
N THR A 113 10.93 4.81 9.23
CA THR A 113 11.75 3.81 8.52
C THR A 113 13.08 3.57 9.26
N ASN A 114 13.72 4.65 9.71
CA ASN A 114 14.97 4.58 10.47
C ASN A 114 14.82 3.99 11.88
N TRP A 115 13.62 4.09 12.45
CA TRP A 115 13.31 3.53 13.77
C TRP A 115 13.03 2.01 13.72
N LEU A 116 12.59 1.46 12.58
CA LEU A 116 12.19 0.05 12.46
C LEU A 116 13.20 -0.97 13.02
N PRO A 117 14.53 -0.88 12.77
CA PRO A 117 15.48 -1.91 13.21
C PRO A 117 15.58 -2.05 14.72
N GLU A 118 15.39 -0.95 15.45
CA GLU A 118 15.59 -0.88 16.90
C GLU A 118 14.26 -0.95 17.67
N GLY A 119 13.19 -0.43 17.07
CA GLY A 119 11.92 -0.23 17.73
C GLY A 119 10.88 -1.31 17.44
N LEU A 120 10.73 -1.74 16.18
CA LEU A 120 9.56 -2.51 15.74
C LEU A 120 9.38 -3.81 16.53
N CYS A 121 10.45 -4.59 16.74
CA CYS A 121 10.39 -5.89 17.42
C CYS A 121 9.79 -5.83 18.84
N LYS A 122 9.83 -4.67 19.50
CA LYS A 122 9.29 -4.49 20.85
C LYS A 122 7.75 -4.43 20.90
N PHE A 123 7.12 -4.27 19.73
CA PHE A 123 5.68 -4.15 19.57
C PHE A 123 5.09 -5.23 18.65
N LEU A 124 5.82 -6.33 18.47
CA LEU A 124 5.34 -7.48 17.71
C LEU A 124 5.05 -8.65 18.67
N PRO A 125 4.12 -9.55 18.31
CA PRO A 125 3.93 -10.78 19.07
C PRO A 125 5.27 -11.52 19.28
N PRO A 126 5.51 -12.17 20.43
CA PRO A 126 6.84 -12.72 20.79
C PRO A 126 7.43 -13.71 19.79
N LYS A 127 6.60 -14.35 18.96
CA LYS A 127 6.98 -15.36 17.95
C LYS A 127 7.04 -14.81 16.52
N VAL A 128 6.77 -13.52 16.33
CA VAL A 128 6.77 -12.83 15.04
C VAL A 128 8.07 -12.06 14.90
N ARG A 129 8.73 -12.16 13.74
CA ARG A 129 9.96 -11.45 13.44
C ARG A 129 9.80 -10.63 12.15
N PRO A 130 10.20 -9.35 12.12
CA PRO A 130 10.14 -8.56 10.90
C PRO A 130 11.39 -8.80 10.04
N ASN A 131 11.19 -9.09 8.76
CA ASN A 131 12.26 -9.12 7.78
C ASN A 131 12.40 -7.75 7.11
N LEU A 132 13.28 -6.91 7.67
CA LEU A 132 13.50 -5.55 7.18
C LEU A 132 14.32 -5.47 5.87
N SER A 133 14.92 -6.58 5.41
CA SER A 133 15.49 -6.66 4.05
C SER A 133 14.40 -6.76 2.97
N LYS A 134 13.18 -7.09 3.38
CA LYS A 134 11.97 -7.19 2.55
C LYS A 134 10.97 -6.13 2.97
N LEU A 135 11.37 -4.86 2.85
CA LEU A 135 10.56 -3.70 3.24
C LEU A 135 9.90 -3.07 2.01
N ALA A 136 8.58 -3.01 1.99
CA ALA A 136 7.82 -2.23 1.01
C ALA A 136 7.38 -0.88 1.57
N LEU A 137 7.33 0.12 0.68
CA LEU A 137 6.72 1.41 0.95
C LEU A 137 5.46 1.55 0.11
N GLY A 138 4.37 2.03 0.70
CA GLY A 138 3.23 2.42 -0.08
C GLY A 138 2.33 3.41 0.60
N GLY A 139 1.33 3.89 -0.11
CA GLY A 139 0.34 4.78 0.48
C GLY A 139 -0.77 5.14 -0.47
N HIS A 140 -1.83 5.71 0.11
CA HIS A 140 -3.02 6.13 -0.60
C HIS A 140 -3.04 7.64 -0.85
N SER A 141 -3.44 8.10 -2.04
CA SER A 141 -3.66 9.53 -2.34
C SER A 141 -2.40 10.35 -2.06
N ARG A 142 -2.49 11.37 -1.19
CA ARG A 142 -1.36 12.11 -0.65
C ARG A 142 -0.31 11.21 0.01
N GLY A 143 -0.70 10.14 0.69
CA GLY A 143 0.23 9.15 1.23
C GLY A 143 0.97 8.38 0.13
N GLY A 144 0.33 8.13 -1.01
CA GLY A 144 0.98 7.60 -2.21
C GLY A 144 2.01 8.56 -2.78
N LYS A 145 1.64 9.85 -2.91
CA LYS A 145 2.61 10.92 -3.26
C LYS A 145 3.78 10.96 -2.27
N THR A 146 3.53 10.92 -0.97
CA THR A 146 4.58 10.89 0.06
C THR A 146 5.50 9.68 -0.11
N ALA A 147 4.94 8.50 -0.40
CA ALA A 147 5.70 7.28 -0.65
C ALA A 147 6.66 7.46 -1.85
N PHE A 148 6.15 7.96 -2.99
CA PHE A 148 6.99 8.26 -4.15
C PHE A 148 8.04 9.34 -3.85
N ALA A 149 7.66 10.42 -3.15
CA ALA A 149 8.56 11.52 -2.83
C ALA A 149 9.74 11.06 -1.95
N LEU A 150 9.48 10.16 -0.99
CA LEU A 150 10.51 9.55 -0.16
C LEU A 150 11.42 8.63 -0.99
N ALA A 151 10.84 7.73 -1.79
CA ALA A 151 11.61 6.81 -2.63
C ALA A 151 12.50 7.54 -3.65
N LEU A 152 12.00 8.63 -4.24
CA LEU A 152 12.71 9.51 -5.18
C LEU A 152 13.65 10.52 -4.49
N ARG A 153 13.76 10.49 -3.15
CA ARG A 153 14.64 11.36 -2.36
C ARG A 153 14.44 12.86 -2.64
N LYS A 154 13.19 13.31 -2.85
CA LYS A 154 12.87 14.70 -3.25
C LYS A 154 13.36 15.78 -2.29
N LEU A 155 13.64 15.42 -1.03
CA LEU A 155 14.16 16.31 0.01
C LEU A 155 15.62 16.01 0.38
N ASN A 156 16.35 15.23 -0.44
CA ASN A 156 17.69 14.71 -0.12
C ASN A 156 17.74 13.93 1.21
N ILE A 157 16.62 13.33 1.60
CA ILE A 157 16.52 12.48 2.80
C ILE A 157 16.91 11.06 2.41
N THR A 158 17.73 10.43 3.24
CA THR A 158 18.09 9.02 3.13
C THR A 158 17.46 8.23 4.28
N THR A 159 17.12 6.98 3.99
CA THR A 159 16.71 5.99 4.98
C THR A 159 17.85 5.00 5.22
N SER A 160 17.96 4.51 6.45
CA SER A 160 18.92 3.47 6.87
C SER A 160 18.60 2.10 6.28
N ILE A 161 17.36 1.90 5.83
CA ILE A 161 16.86 0.68 5.19
C ILE A 161 16.42 1.04 3.77
N LYS A 162 16.72 0.16 2.81
CA LYS A 162 16.23 0.29 1.43
C LYS A 162 14.82 -0.28 1.31
N PHE A 163 14.01 0.33 0.45
CA PHE A 163 12.72 -0.24 0.06
C PHE A 163 12.92 -1.18 -1.12
N SER A 164 12.35 -2.38 -1.03
CA SER A 164 12.43 -3.42 -2.06
C SER A 164 11.25 -3.36 -3.04
N ALA A 165 10.19 -2.62 -2.68
CA ALA A 165 9.01 -2.42 -3.52
C ALA A 165 8.31 -1.09 -3.16
N LEU A 166 7.67 -0.45 -4.16
CA LEU A 166 6.91 0.80 -4.01
C LEU A 166 5.48 0.64 -4.51
N ILE A 167 4.49 1.11 -3.74
CA ILE A 167 3.06 1.00 -4.08
C ILE A 167 2.35 2.34 -3.94
N GLY A 168 1.78 2.85 -5.04
CA GLY A 168 0.86 4.00 -5.03
C GLY A 168 -0.59 3.56 -5.17
N VAL A 169 -1.41 3.72 -4.14
CA VAL A 169 -2.86 3.53 -4.22
C VAL A 169 -3.50 4.87 -4.55
N ASP A 170 -3.94 5.01 -5.79
CA ASP A 170 -4.52 6.21 -6.39
C ASP A 170 -3.76 7.49 -5.99
N PRO A 171 -2.43 7.56 -6.23
CA PRO A 171 -1.59 8.66 -5.77
C PRO A 171 -1.99 9.98 -6.43
N VAL A 172 -1.85 11.09 -5.68
CA VAL A 172 -2.23 12.44 -6.15
C VAL A 172 -1.15 13.46 -5.84
N ASP A 173 -0.62 14.13 -6.88
CA ASP A 173 0.49 15.08 -6.75
C ASP A 173 0.05 16.53 -6.49
N GLY A 174 -1.26 16.79 -6.46
CA GLY A 174 -1.81 18.09 -6.07
C GLY A 174 -3.21 18.33 -6.61
N MET A 175 -3.51 19.59 -6.95
CA MET A 175 -4.88 19.99 -7.31
C MET A 175 -5.13 19.98 -8.82
N ASP A 176 -4.09 20.15 -9.63
CA ASP A 176 -4.13 20.22 -11.09
C ASP A 176 -2.70 20.19 -11.64
N LYS A 177 -2.56 19.97 -12.95
CA LYS A 177 -1.26 20.11 -13.64
C LYS A 177 -0.77 21.56 -13.52
N GLY A 178 0.47 21.74 -13.05
CA GLY A 178 1.04 23.05 -12.73
C GLY A 178 0.59 23.62 -11.38
N LYS A 179 -0.23 22.89 -10.62
CA LYS A 179 -0.68 23.20 -9.25
C LYS A 179 -0.40 22.03 -8.31
N GLN A 180 0.74 21.37 -8.49
CA GLN A 180 1.18 20.31 -7.59
C GLN A 180 1.45 20.87 -6.19
N THR A 181 1.18 20.06 -5.17
CA THR A 181 1.54 20.43 -3.81
C THR A 181 3.04 20.27 -3.57
N PRO A 182 3.68 21.06 -2.69
CA PRO A 182 5.10 20.88 -2.41
C PRO A 182 5.42 19.60 -1.61
N PRO A 183 6.55 18.92 -1.88
CA PRO A 183 7.33 19.04 -3.11
C PRO A 183 6.60 18.35 -4.29
N PRO A 184 6.71 18.87 -5.52
CA PRO A 184 6.16 18.21 -6.70
C PRO A 184 6.92 16.90 -6.97
N VAL A 185 6.18 15.83 -7.21
CA VAL A 185 6.75 14.52 -7.52
C VAL A 185 6.85 14.32 -9.02
N LEU A 186 5.77 14.61 -9.74
CA LEU A 186 5.66 14.46 -11.19
C LEU A 186 6.54 15.47 -11.92
N THR A 187 7.23 14.98 -12.95
CA THR A 187 8.08 15.76 -13.85
C THR A 187 7.45 15.94 -15.23
N TYR A 188 6.40 15.16 -15.53
CA TYR A 188 5.73 15.04 -16.82
C TYR A 188 6.63 14.52 -17.96
N VAL A 189 7.70 13.82 -17.59
CA VAL A 189 8.57 13.13 -18.54
C VAL A 189 8.35 11.61 -18.35
N PRO A 190 7.88 10.88 -19.38
CA PRO A 190 7.71 9.44 -19.27
C PRO A 190 8.99 8.74 -18.84
N HIS A 191 8.87 7.73 -17.98
CA HIS A 191 9.99 6.95 -17.45
C HIS A 191 11.09 7.77 -16.74
N SER A 192 10.75 8.94 -16.19
CA SER A 192 11.69 9.82 -15.49
C SER A 192 12.07 9.32 -14.10
N PHE A 193 11.20 8.55 -13.43
CA PHE A 193 11.41 8.14 -12.05
C PHE A 193 12.60 7.20 -11.96
N ASP A 194 13.60 7.64 -11.21
CA ASP A 194 14.81 6.87 -10.96
C ASP A 194 14.66 6.11 -9.63
N LEU A 195 14.09 4.92 -9.76
CA LEU A 195 13.75 4.03 -8.67
C LEU A 195 14.50 2.71 -8.86
N ASP A 196 15.13 2.21 -7.80
CA ASP A 196 15.90 0.95 -7.79
C ASP A 196 15.06 -0.26 -7.36
N MET A 197 13.73 -0.10 -7.31
CA MET A 197 12.75 -1.11 -6.91
C MET A 197 11.58 -1.21 -7.89
N ALA A 198 10.85 -2.32 -7.83
CA ALA A 198 9.61 -2.48 -8.59
C ALA A 198 8.51 -1.56 -8.07
N VAL A 199 7.65 -1.09 -8.97
CA VAL A 199 6.56 -0.17 -8.65
C VAL A 199 5.21 -0.76 -9.04
N MET A 200 4.21 -0.61 -8.18
CA MET A 200 2.81 -0.81 -8.54
C MET A 200 2.01 0.46 -8.31
N VAL A 201 1.20 0.83 -9.30
CA VAL A 201 0.23 1.91 -9.19
C VAL A 201 -1.17 1.32 -9.34
N ILE A 202 -2.05 1.59 -8.38
CA ILE A 202 -3.44 1.15 -8.41
C ILE A 202 -4.31 2.38 -8.61
N GLY A 203 -5.09 2.46 -9.69
CA GLY A 203 -5.95 3.61 -9.98
C GLY A 203 -7.41 3.40 -9.57
N SER A 204 -8.12 4.51 -9.34
CA SER A 204 -9.58 4.54 -9.27
C SER A 204 -10.16 5.19 -10.52
N GLY A 205 -11.09 4.51 -11.19
CA GLY A 205 -11.66 4.96 -12.46
C GLY A 205 -12.64 6.13 -12.33
N LEU A 206 -13.15 6.40 -11.12
CA LEU A 206 -13.99 7.56 -10.81
C LEU A 206 -13.21 8.69 -10.12
N GLY A 207 -11.91 8.54 -9.86
CA GLY A 207 -11.11 9.53 -9.13
C GLY A 207 -11.06 10.91 -9.80
N GLU A 208 -11.07 10.95 -11.14
CA GLU A 208 -11.10 12.18 -11.93
C GLU A 208 -12.51 12.78 -12.09
N VAL A 209 -13.55 12.07 -11.66
CA VAL A 209 -14.94 12.49 -11.82
C VAL A 209 -15.34 13.38 -10.64
N LYS A 210 -15.83 14.58 -10.94
CA LYS A 210 -16.44 15.45 -9.92
C LYS A 210 -17.67 14.79 -9.31
N ARG A 211 -17.77 14.82 -7.98
CA ARG A 211 -18.99 14.36 -7.29
C ARG A 211 -20.19 15.25 -7.62
N ASN A 212 -19.98 16.57 -7.59
CA ASN A 212 -20.96 17.61 -7.91
C ASN A 212 -20.22 18.91 -8.28
N PRO A 213 -20.91 19.99 -8.70
CA PRO A 213 -20.25 21.23 -9.10
C PRO A 213 -19.42 21.94 -8.02
N LEU A 214 -19.67 21.67 -6.73
CA LEU A 214 -18.99 22.32 -5.59
C LEU A 214 -17.70 21.61 -5.18
N PHE A 215 -17.58 20.31 -5.42
CA PHE A 215 -16.40 19.53 -5.06
C PHE A 215 -15.56 19.18 -6.29
N PRO A 216 -14.26 19.54 -6.31
CA PRO A 216 -13.36 19.16 -7.39
C PRO A 216 -13.17 17.63 -7.42
N PRO A 217 -12.60 17.07 -8.50
CA PRO A 217 -12.15 15.68 -8.51
C PRO A 217 -11.15 15.42 -7.39
N CYS A 218 -11.17 14.23 -6.82
CA CYS A 218 -10.25 13.86 -5.75
C CYS A 218 -8.89 13.39 -6.29
N ALA A 219 -8.85 12.84 -7.51
CA ALA A 219 -7.64 12.48 -8.24
C ALA A 219 -7.70 13.09 -9.66
N PRO A 220 -7.52 14.42 -9.79
CA PRO A 220 -7.68 15.11 -11.06
C PRO A 220 -6.63 14.68 -12.08
N LYS A 221 -7.05 14.62 -13.35
CA LYS A 221 -6.18 14.31 -14.48
C LYS A 221 -4.97 15.25 -14.52
N GLY A 222 -3.80 14.72 -14.85
CA GLY A 222 -2.56 15.47 -14.90
C GLY A 222 -1.81 15.51 -13.57
N VAL A 223 -2.36 14.94 -12.49
CA VAL A 223 -1.66 14.73 -11.21
C VAL A 223 -2.06 13.41 -10.54
N ASN A 224 -2.58 12.43 -11.29
CA ASN A 224 -3.19 11.21 -10.73
C ASN A 224 -2.38 9.94 -11.04
N HIS A 225 -2.96 8.78 -10.73
CA HIS A 225 -2.33 7.47 -10.93
C HIS A 225 -1.79 7.23 -12.35
N GLU A 226 -2.46 7.74 -13.40
CA GLU A 226 -1.99 7.59 -14.78
C GLU A 226 -0.64 8.31 -14.97
N ASP A 227 -0.54 9.55 -14.46
CA ASP A 227 0.68 10.35 -14.53
C ASP A 227 1.81 9.71 -13.73
N PHE A 228 1.54 9.24 -12.50
CA PHE A 228 2.52 8.52 -11.69
C PHE A 228 3.02 7.25 -12.39
N PHE A 229 2.13 6.46 -12.99
CA PHE A 229 2.53 5.24 -13.70
C PHE A 229 3.34 5.55 -14.96
N SER A 230 2.97 6.60 -15.72
CA SER A 230 3.67 7.01 -16.94
C SER A 230 5.14 7.36 -16.69
N GLU A 231 5.47 7.89 -15.51
CA GLU A 231 6.82 8.27 -15.12
C GLU A 231 7.64 7.10 -14.55
N CYS A 232 7.00 5.96 -14.22
CA CYS A 232 7.69 4.78 -13.71
C CYS A 232 8.52 4.07 -14.80
N LYS A 233 9.72 3.63 -14.45
CA LYS A 233 10.52 2.69 -15.25
C LYS A 233 10.09 1.25 -14.95
N LYS A 234 10.26 0.34 -15.91
CA LYS A 234 10.02 -1.09 -15.69
C LYS A 234 11.05 -1.65 -14.67
N PRO A 235 10.67 -2.61 -13.80
CA PRO A 235 9.35 -3.23 -13.70
C PRO A 235 8.31 -2.34 -12.99
N ALA A 236 7.22 -2.06 -13.70
CA ALA A 236 6.11 -1.25 -13.21
C ALA A 236 4.78 -1.93 -13.57
N TRP A 237 3.82 -1.90 -12.65
CA TRP A 237 2.50 -2.51 -12.79
C TRP A 237 1.40 -1.47 -12.58
N CYS A 238 0.33 -1.57 -13.39
CA CYS A 238 -0.83 -0.71 -13.26
C CYS A 238 -2.11 -1.54 -13.24
N PHE A 239 -2.99 -1.27 -12.28
CA PHE A 239 -4.32 -1.86 -12.20
C PHE A 239 -5.33 -0.77 -11.85
N VAL A 240 -6.39 -0.59 -12.66
CA VAL A 240 -7.35 0.49 -12.46
C VAL A 240 -8.76 -0.07 -12.28
N ALA A 241 -9.36 0.13 -11.10
CA ALA A 241 -10.74 -0.29 -10.84
C ALA A 241 -11.72 0.67 -11.53
N LYS A 242 -12.48 0.20 -12.52
CA LYS A 242 -13.22 1.04 -13.47
C LYS A 242 -14.31 1.90 -12.80
N ASP A 243 -15.14 1.28 -11.98
CA ASP A 243 -16.37 1.90 -11.43
C ASP A 243 -16.26 2.26 -9.94
N TYR A 244 -15.03 2.50 -9.47
CA TYR A 244 -14.75 2.81 -8.07
C TYR A 244 -14.01 4.14 -7.93
N GLY A 245 -14.25 4.78 -6.80
CA GLY A 245 -13.78 6.10 -6.45
C GLY A 245 -12.54 6.11 -5.56
N HIS A 246 -12.01 7.32 -5.40
CA HIS A 246 -10.78 7.62 -4.66
C HIS A 246 -10.81 7.19 -3.18
N LEU A 247 -11.98 6.97 -2.58
CA LEU A 247 -12.10 6.61 -1.15
C LEU A 247 -12.73 5.23 -0.94
N ASP A 248 -12.92 4.45 -2.00
CA ASP A 248 -13.66 3.19 -1.92
C ASP A 248 -12.82 2.02 -1.37
N MET A 249 -11.51 2.18 -1.20
CA MET A 249 -10.65 1.19 -0.53
C MET A 249 -10.63 1.31 1.00
N LEU A 250 -11.28 2.32 1.56
CA LEU A 250 -11.37 2.52 3.01
C LEU A 250 -12.26 1.45 3.66
N ASP A 251 -12.25 1.45 4.99
CA ASP A 251 -13.13 0.61 5.79
C ASP A 251 -14.62 0.90 5.49
N ASP A 252 -15.46 -0.14 5.63
CA ASP A 252 -16.90 -0.05 5.40
C ASP A 252 -17.61 0.89 6.40
N ASP A 253 -17.01 1.14 7.57
CA ASP A 253 -17.45 2.19 8.50
C ASP A 253 -16.24 3.03 8.93
N THR A 254 -16.30 4.32 8.62
CA THR A 254 -15.30 5.30 9.03
C THR A 254 -15.96 6.30 9.98
N LYS A 255 -15.51 6.30 11.24
CA LYS A 255 -16.17 7.03 12.33
C LYS A 255 -15.84 8.53 12.37
N GLY A 256 -16.72 9.28 13.02
CA GLY A 256 -16.56 10.72 13.26
C GLY A 256 -16.82 11.59 12.03
N ILE A 257 -16.67 12.91 12.19
CA ILE A 257 -16.97 13.89 11.14
C ILE A 257 -16.12 13.65 9.89
N ARG A 258 -14.82 13.38 10.08
CA ARG A 258 -13.89 13.06 8.98
C ARG A 258 -14.30 11.79 8.25
N GLY A 259 -14.71 10.77 9.01
CA GLY A 259 -15.18 9.52 8.44
C GLY A 259 -16.45 9.72 7.61
N LYS A 260 -17.44 10.45 8.11
CA LYS A 260 -18.64 10.80 7.32
C LYS A 260 -18.30 11.56 6.04
N ALA A 261 -17.32 12.46 6.08
CA ALA A 261 -16.90 13.21 4.90
C ALA A 261 -16.34 12.30 3.77
N THR A 262 -15.76 11.15 4.12
CA THR A 262 -15.24 10.21 3.11
C THR A 262 -16.32 9.62 2.19
N TYR A 263 -17.59 9.69 2.57
CA TYR A 263 -18.71 9.21 1.75
C TYR A 263 -19.27 10.26 0.78
N CYS A 264 -18.91 11.54 0.95
CA CYS A 264 -19.59 12.62 0.24
C CYS A 264 -18.66 13.53 -0.57
N LEU A 265 -17.36 13.56 -0.30
CA LEU A 265 -16.42 14.46 -0.97
C LEU A 265 -16.03 14.00 -2.38
N CYS A 266 -15.80 12.70 -2.57
CA CYS A 266 -15.40 12.12 -3.84
C CYS A 266 -16.58 11.45 -4.56
N LYS A 267 -16.46 11.28 -5.88
CA LYS A 267 -17.33 10.35 -6.61
C LYS A 267 -16.95 8.93 -6.16
N ASN A 268 -17.95 8.20 -5.67
CA ASN A 268 -17.81 6.82 -5.19
C ASN A 268 -18.55 5.86 -6.13
N GLY A 269 -18.12 4.62 -6.11
CA GLY A 269 -18.83 3.47 -6.66
C GLY A 269 -19.97 3.01 -5.76
N GLU A 270 -20.45 1.79 -6.00
CA GLU A 270 -21.60 1.23 -5.30
C GLU A 270 -21.29 0.87 -3.84
N SER A 271 -20.12 0.30 -3.57
CA SER A 271 -19.71 -0.14 -2.24
C SER A 271 -18.19 -0.15 -2.06
N ARG A 272 -17.70 -0.19 -0.81
CA ARG A 272 -16.25 -0.18 -0.53
C ARG A 272 -15.61 -1.56 -0.57
N LYS A 273 -16.29 -2.56 -0.04
CA LYS A 273 -15.76 -3.91 0.13
C LYS A 273 -15.11 -4.49 -1.14
N PRO A 274 -15.72 -4.45 -2.34
CA PRO A 274 -15.08 -5.04 -3.53
C PRO A 274 -13.81 -4.29 -3.95
N MET A 275 -13.80 -2.96 -3.90
CA MET A 275 -12.60 -2.16 -4.16
C MET A 275 -11.50 -2.46 -3.14
N ARG A 276 -11.84 -2.55 -1.86
CA ARG A 276 -10.87 -2.89 -0.81
C ARG A 276 -10.30 -4.29 -0.97
N MET A 277 -11.12 -5.30 -1.30
CA MET A 277 -10.67 -6.65 -1.62
C MET A 277 -9.73 -6.64 -2.83
N PHE A 278 -10.09 -5.91 -3.88
CA PHE A 278 -9.25 -5.76 -5.07
C PHE A 278 -7.89 -5.14 -4.75
N VAL A 279 -7.87 -3.98 -4.07
CA VAL A 279 -6.63 -3.29 -3.66
C VAL A 279 -5.78 -4.20 -2.77
N GLY A 280 -6.38 -4.84 -1.77
CA GLY A 280 -5.68 -5.76 -0.88
C GLY A 280 -5.06 -6.94 -1.63
N GLY A 281 -5.81 -7.57 -2.54
CA GLY A 281 -5.33 -8.73 -3.29
C GLY A 281 -4.22 -8.40 -4.29
N VAL A 282 -4.32 -7.29 -5.04
CA VAL A 282 -3.23 -6.90 -5.95
C VAL A 282 -1.98 -6.46 -5.20
N ILE A 283 -2.13 -5.84 -4.02
CA ILE A 283 -1.00 -5.55 -3.11
C ILE A 283 -0.34 -6.85 -2.66
N VAL A 284 -1.11 -7.82 -2.16
CA VAL A 284 -0.56 -9.11 -1.74
C VAL A 284 0.16 -9.82 -2.89
N ALA A 285 -0.45 -9.90 -4.07
CA ALA A 285 0.17 -10.52 -5.23
C ALA A 285 1.49 -9.84 -5.64
N PHE A 286 1.52 -8.51 -5.61
CA PHE A 286 2.73 -7.73 -5.91
C PHE A 286 3.82 -7.91 -4.85
N LEU A 287 3.46 -7.89 -3.56
CA LEU A 287 4.41 -8.12 -2.48
C LEU A 287 4.98 -9.55 -2.51
N LYS A 288 4.16 -10.56 -2.77
CA LYS A 288 4.65 -11.94 -2.96
C LYS A 288 5.65 -12.02 -4.12
N ALA A 289 5.35 -11.37 -5.25
CA ALA A 289 6.21 -11.41 -6.43
C ALA A 289 7.59 -10.78 -6.18
N TYR A 290 7.64 -9.62 -5.51
CA TYR A 290 8.86 -8.83 -5.39
C TYR A 290 9.59 -8.96 -4.05
N LEU A 291 8.93 -9.48 -3.01
CA LEU A 291 9.55 -9.72 -1.71
C LEU A 291 9.77 -11.22 -1.43
N CYS A 292 8.99 -12.10 -2.06
CA CYS A 292 9.00 -13.54 -1.78
C CYS A 292 9.31 -14.40 -3.01
N ASP A 293 9.63 -13.78 -4.15
CA ASP A 293 9.92 -14.46 -5.42
C ASP A 293 8.78 -15.38 -5.90
N ASP A 294 7.53 -15.08 -5.51
CA ASP A 294 6.32 -15.82 -5.88
C ASP A 294 5.39 -14.93 -6.71
N ASN A 295 5.50 -15.03 -8.03
CA ASN A 295 4.77 -14.18 -8.98
C ASN A 295 3.48 -14.80 -9.54
N GLY A 296 3.10 -16.01 -9.10
CA GLY A 296 2.00 -16.77 -9.70
C GLY A 296 0.68 -16.01 -9.68
N ASP A 297 0.32 -15.44 -8.52
CA ASP A 297 -0.90 -14.64 -8.35
C ASP A 297 -0.88 -13.37 -9.23
N LEU A 298 0.25 -12.68 -9.31
CA LEU A 298 0.38 -11.43 -10.05
C LEU A 298 0.24 -11.65 -11.57
N LEU A 299 0.86 -12.72 -12.08
CA LEU A 299 0.73 -13.12 -13.48
C LEU A 299 -0.70 -13.60 -13.78
N ALA A 300 -1.33 -14.37 -12.89
CA ALA A 300 -2.70 -14.82 -13.06
C ALA A 300 -3.71 -13.65 -13.11
N ILE A 301 -3.50 -12.60 -12.33
CA ILE A 301 -4.31 -11.36 -12.37
C ILE A 301 -4.12 -10.64 -13.71
N ARG A 302 -2.86 -10.45 -14.16
CA ARG A 302 -2.54 -9.81 -15.45
C ARG A 302 -3.16 -10.56 -16.62
N ASP A 303 -3.02 -11.87 -16.63
CA ASP A 303 -3.45 -12.77 -17.71
C ASP A 303 -4.94 -13.13 -17.61
N ARG A 304 -5.65 -12.59 -16.60
CA ARG A 304 -7.09 -12.78 -16.37
C ARG A 304 -7.49 -14.23 -16.16
N HIS A 305 -6.61 -15.00 -15.53
CA HIS A 305 -6.88 -16.37 -15.13
C HIS A 305 -7.59 -16.47 -13.77
N VAL A 306 -7.91 -15.34 -13.14
CA VAL A 306 -8.66 -15.26 -11.87
C VAL A 306 -9.80 -14.26 -11.97
N SER A 307 -10.90 -14.54 -11.25
CA SER A 307 -12.00 -13.59 -11.10
C SER A 307 -11.57 -12.44 -10.19
N LEU A 308 -11.80 -11.21 -10.64
CA LEU A 308 -11.48 -10.01 -9.87
C LEU A 308 -12.72 -9.51 -9.11
N PRO A 309 -12.57 -8.92 -7.91
CA PRO A 309 -13.69 -8.33 -7.18
C PRO A 309 -14.33 -7.11 -7.87
N VAL A 310 -13.64 -6.51 -8.84
CA VAL A 310 -14.05 -5.31 -9.58
C VAL A 310 -13.76 -5.46 -11.07
N GLU A 311 -14.48 -4.72 -11.91
CA GLU A 311 -14.08 -4.55 -13.31
C GLU A 311 -12.81 -3.69 -13.38
N VAL A 312 -11.80 -4.16 -14.10
CA VAL A 312 -10.52 -3.47 -14.26
C VAL A 312 -10.39 -2.89 -15.66
N LYS A 313 -9.97 -1.62 -15.77
CA LYS A 313 -9.53 -1.07 -17.05
C LYS A 313 -8.17 -1.69 -17.38
N PHE A 314 -8.14 -2.47 -18.44
CA PHE A 314 -6.89 -2.94 -19.02
C PHE A 314 -6.59 -2.03 -20.20
N ASP A 315 -5.48 -1.30 -20.15
CA ASP A 315 -5.03 -0.59 -21.33
C ASP A 315 -4.69 -1.58 -22.43
N SER A 316 -5.18 -1.30 -23.62
CA SER A 316 -4.99 -2.10 -24.84
C SER A 316 -3.57 -2.02 -25.40
N VAL A 317 -2.57 -1.70 -24.59
CA VAL A 317 -1.22 -1.35 -25.05
C VAL A 317 -0.19 -2.24 -24.36
N MET A 318 0.11 -3.36 -25.02
CA MET A 318 1.38 -4.07 -24.88
C MET A 318 2.50 -3.26 -25.50
#